data_AF-A0A6B2L4R4-F1
#
_entry.id   AF-A0A6B2L4R4-F1
#
_cell.length_a   1.000
_cell.length_b   1.000
_cell.length_c   1.000
_cell.angle_alpha   90.00
_cell.angle_beta   90.00
_cell.angle_gamma   90.00
#
_symmetry.space_group_name_H-M   'P 1'
#
loop_
_entity.id
_entity.type
_entity.pdbx_description
1 polymer ?
#
loop_
_entity_poly.entity_id
_entity_poly.type
_entity_poly.pdbx_seq_one_letter_code
_entity_poly.pdbx_strand_id
1 'polypeptide(L)'
;MIGKAGAAKIKVEQSDPSGNFGSALPRLEMTFKEFLDKISAGDQNLYLTTQYDDDDEEEEEEESKEEEENVDFVKKEVLKQLFAPPSNQLAEDIPFRPALMGNLIPAQFNMWMGNSKAGTSTGLHHDFQDNLYLLLRGEKQFTVICPSEAQNVYTHGQIEKVHPNGYIKYKGVPESRADGAPLADVILNKMSEIEEAIVKLEEEGAETEEMDKLEEQKNELISQLEKAHGDLGEEDEDEDEDENKENKEKKDKKEPNHFCRVPTPVLHGKEKSNEFPLISNINKFTFTLQPNQMLYLPTGWFHEVFSKSVGSDPKKPGHFAFNFWCHAPTTSSFEKPYEDDWWFQNWDSTEAVLRGDFKVVQLPEGEEDDEEEEEEPVLAPPNKRRKF
;
A
#
# COMPACT_ATOMS: atom_id res chain seq x y z
N MET A 1 4.88 -17.97 14.83
CA MET A 1 5.18 -16.54 15.08
C MET A 1 6.47 -16.35 15.88
N ILE A 2 6.51 -16.47 17.22
CA ILE A 2 7.73 -16.11 18.00
C ILE A 2 9.03 -16.77 17.48
N GLY A 3 9.01 -18.05 17.14
CA GLY A 3 10.21 -18.75 16.65
C GLY A 3 10.74 -18.26 15.29
N LYS A 4 9.88 -17.69 14.43
CA LYS A 4 10.27 -17.17 13.10
C LYS A 4 10.49 -15.66 13.14
N ALA A 5 9.58 -14.94 13.78
CA ALA A 5 9.45 -13.48 13.71
C ALA A 5 9.87 -12.75 14.99
N GLY A 6 10.19 -13.46 16.08
CA GLY A 6 10.34 -12.85 17.40
C GLY A 6 11.51 -11.87 17.51
N ALA A 7 12.56 -12.04 16.71
CA ALA A 7 13.72 -11.17 16.66
C ALA A 7 13.56 -9.98 15.70
N ALA A 8 12.47 -9.91 14.92
CA ALA A 8 12.18 -8.77 14.06
C ALA A 8 12.15 -7.48 14.89
N LYS A 9 12.90 -6.46 14.45
CA LYS A 9 12.73 -5.10 14.94
C LYS A 9 11.42 -4.56 14.35
N ILE A 10 10.61 -3.94 15.19
CA ILE A 10 9.32 -3.37 14.82
C ILE A 10 9.16 -1.99 15.44
N LYS A 11 8.37 -1.14 14.78
CA LYS A 11 7.93 0.16 15.28
C LYS A 11 6.48 0.03 15.78
N VAL A 12 6.25 0.42 17.04
CA VAL A 12 4.97 0.23 17.74
C VAL A 12 4.42 1.59 18.20
N GLU A 13 3.15 1.85 17.93
CA GLU A 13 2.49 3.06 18.39
C GLU A 13 2.22 3.02 19.90
N GLN A 14 2.24 4.22 20.50
CA GLN A 14 1.84 4.43 21.89
C GLN A 14 0.53 5.20 21.93
N SER A 15 -0.31 4.84 22.91
CA SER A 15 -1.53 5.61 23.16
C SER A 15 -1.20 6.99 23.71
N ASP A 16 -1.94 8.00 23.30
CA ASP A 16 -1.92 9.34 23.89
C ASP A 16 -2.44 9.33 25.35
N PRO A 17 -2.37 10.45 26.10
CA PRO A 17 -2.91 10.53 27.46
C PRO A 17 -4.43 10.26 27.57
N SER A 18 -5.16 10.33 26.45
CA SER A 18 -6.59 10.02 26.36
C SER A 18 -6.85 8.54 26.01
N GLY A 19 -5.80 7.77 25.72
CA GLY A 19 -5.87 6.36 25.36
C GLY A 19 -6.04 6.08 23.86
N ASN A 20 -5.87 7.08 22.98
CA ASN A 20 -6.02 6.93 21.54
C ASN A 20 -4.69 6.63 20.83
N PHE A 21 -4.75 5.83 19.78
CA PHE A 21 -3.63 5.54 18.87
C PHE A 21 -3.73 6.43 17.62
N GLY A 22 -2.67 6.49 16.79
CA GLY A 22 -2.62 7.36 15.61
C GLY A 22 -2.40 8.85 15.92
N SER A 23 -1.97 9.21 17.13
CA SER A 23 -1.78 10.61 17.57
C SER A 23 -0.45 11.24 17.13
N ALA A 24 0.18 10.69 16.09
CA ALA A 24 1.51 11.08 15.59
C ALA A 24 2.62 11.12 16.66
N LEU A 25 2.43 10.42 17.79
CA LEU A 25 3.49 10.23 18.78
C LEU A 25 4.60 9.36 18.19
N PRO A 26 5.88 9.60 18.54
CA PRO A 26 6.97 8.75 18.09
C PRO A 26 6.72 7.28 18.43
N ARG A 27 6.87 6.43 17.42
CA ARG A 27 6.77 4.98 17.57
C ARG A 27 7.94 4.47 18.41
N LEU A 28 7.68 3.45 19.23
CA LEU A 28 8.72 2.75 19.98
C LEU A 28 9.31 1.64 19.13
N GLU A 29 10.63 1.61 19.05
CA GLU A 29 11.36 0.47 18.53
C GLU A 29 11.52 -0.61 19.61
N MET A 30 11.18 -1.84 19.25
CA MET A 30 11.41 -3.02 20.08
C MET A 30 11.43 -4.27 19.19
N THR A 31 11.82 -5.41 19.75
CA THR A 31 11.62 -6.69 19.06
C THR A 31 10.17 -7.13 19.13
N PHE A 32 9.72 -7.89 18.14
CA PHE A 32 8.36 -8.44 18.14
C PHE A 32 8.10 -9.33 19.36
N LYS A 33 9.11 -10.07 19.84
CA LYS A 33 9.02 -10.84 21.07
C LYS A 33 8.77 -9.94 22.29
N GLU A 34 9.50 -8.84 22.44
CA GLU A 34 9.30 -7.90 23.56
C GLU A 34 7.91 -7.30 23.54
N PHE A 35 7.41 -6.91 22.37
CA PHE A 35 6.03 -6.44 22.20
C PHE A 35 5.02 -7.49 22.68
N LEU A 36 5.16 -8.75 22.22
CA LEU A 36 4.27 -9.85 22.63
C LEU A 36 4.34 -10.13 24.14
N ASP A 37 5.53 -10.03 24.74
CA ASP A 37 5.72 -10.20 26.18
C ASP A 37 4.99 -9.08 26.96
N LYS A 38 5.05 -7.82 26.49
CA LYS A 38 4.33 -6.68 27.08
C LYS A 38 2.81 -6.81 26.96
N ILE A 39 2.31 -7.18 25.78
CA ILE A 39 0.88 -7.48 25.56
C ILE A 39 0.43 -8.62 26.49
N SER A 40 1.26 -9.66 26.64
CA SER A 40 1.01 -10.79 27.54
C SER A 40 0.98 -10.40 29.01
N ALA A 41 1.80 -9.42 29.40
CA ALA A 41 1.78 -8.82 30.74
C ALA A 41 0.57 -7.89 30.97
N GLY A 42 -0.23 -7.61 29.94
CA GLY A 42 -1.45 -6.82 30.03
C GLY A 42 -1.27 -5.34 29.71
N ASP A 43 -0.17 -4.95 29.08
CA ASP A 43 0.03 -3.58 28.57
C ASP A 43 -1.08 -3.25 27.57
N GLN A 44 -1.75 -2.12 27.75
CA GLN A 44 -2.85 -1.65 26.89
C GLN A 44 -2.46 -0.41 26.08
N ASN A 45 -1.25 0.11 26.27
CA ASN A 45 -0.81 1.39 25.70
C ASN A 45 0.00 1.19 24.41
N LEU A 46 0.08 -0.03 23.90
CA LEU A 46 0.86 -0.39 22.71
C LEU A 46 -0.05 -0.93 21.62
N TYR A 47 0.19 -0.46 20.39
CA TYR A 47 -0.50 -0.91 19.19
C TYR A 47 0.50 -1.10 18.05
N LEU A 48 0.55 -2.31 17.51
CA LEU A 48 1.33 -2.64 16.33
C LEU A 48 0.43 -2.53 15.10
N THR A 49 0.82 -1.64 14.19
CA THR A 49 0.42 -1.62 12.79
C THR A 49 1.67 -1.80 11.94
N THR A 50 1.56 -2.55 10.84
CA THR A 50 2.62 -2.67 9.83
C THR A 50 2.43 -1.70 8.67
N GLN A 51 1.53 -0.73 8.82
CA GLN A 51 1.47 0.44 7.96
C GLN A 51 2.43 1.48 8.57
N TYR A 52 3.61 1.59 7.98
CA TYR A 52 4.66 2.53 8.36
C TYR A 52 4.52 3.77 7.48
N ASP A 53 4.71 4.95 8.07
CA ASP A 53 4.78 6.20 7.29
C ASP A 53 6.19 6.30 6.68
N ASP A 54 6.40 7.18 5.70
CA ASP A 54 7.72 7.35 5.06
C ASP A 54 8.81 7.79 6.08
N ASP A 55 8.43 8.52 7.14
CA ASP A 55 9.35 8.88 8.24
C ASP A 55 9.78 7.67 9.10
N ASP A 56 9.07 6.55 8.99
CA ASP A 56 9.35 5.30 9.68
C ASP A 56 10.25 4.37 8.85
N GLU A 57 10.69 4.77 7.66
CA GLU A 57 11.67 4.02 6.89
C GLU A 57 13.08 4.24 7.48
N GLU A 58 13.86 3.17 7.61
CA GLU A 58 15.27 3.29 8.00
C GLU A 58 15.97 4.08 6.88
N GLU A 59 16.88 5.02 7.23
CA GLU A 59 17.74 5.69 6.23
C GLU A 59 18.32 4.60 5.32
N GLU A 60 18.03 4.64 4.02
CA GLU A 60 18.64 3.75 3.04
C GLU A 60 20.15 3.96 3.17
N GLU A 61 20.86 2.99 3.77
CA GLU A 61 22.32 2.99 3.72
C GLU A 61 22.68 2.97 2.23
N GLU A 62 23.63 3.81 1.78
CA GLU A 62 24.10 3.76 0.39
C GLU A 62 24.69 2.37 0.13
N GLU A 63 23.88 1.50 -0.48
CA GLU A 63 24.18 0.09 -0.69
C GLU A 63 25.06 -0.06 -1.94
N SER A 64 25.97 -1.02 -1.88
CA SER A 64 26.94 -1.24 -2.96
C SER A 64 26.28 -1.94 -4.15
N LYS A 65 26.76 -1.69 -5.38
CA LYS A 65 26.29 -2.40 -6.58
C LYS A 65 26.40 -3.93 -6.46
N GLU A 66 27.37 -4.42 -5.69
CA GLU A 66 27.53 -5.85 -5.41
C GLU A 66 26.38 -6.43 -4.56
N GLU A 67 25.71 -5.61 -3.74
CA GLU A 67 24.55 -6.01 -2.96
C GLU A 67 23.26 -6.02 -3.78
N GLU A 68 23.09 -5.06 -4.70
CA GLU A 68 21.93 -5.03 -5.62
C GLU A 68 21.85 -6.26 -6.54
N GLU A 69 22.99 -6.90 -6.83
CA GLU A 69 23.08 -8.13 -7.62
C GLU A 69 22.88 -9.43 -6.81
N ASN A 70 22.71 -9.34 -5.48
CA ASN A 70 22.54 -10.50 -4.63
C ASN A 70 21.07 -10.97 -4.59
N VAL A 71 20.81 -12.24 -4.92
CA VAL A 71 19.47 -12.88 -4.89
C VAL A 71 18.76 -12.68 -3.55
N ASP A 72 19.48 -12.82 -2.42
CA ASP A 72 18.89 -12.63 -1.09
C ASP A 72 18.52 -11.17 -0.83
N PHE A 73 19.27 -10.24 -1.41
CA PHE A 73 18.99 -8.81 -1.34
C PHE A 73 17.76 -8.45 -2.17
N VAL A 74 17.70 -8.85 -3.45
CA VAL A 74 16.54 -8.61 -4.32
C VAL A 74 15.26 -9.16 -3.68
N LYS A 75 15.34 -10.37 -3.10
CA LYS A 75 14.23 -10.97 -2.37
C LYS A 75 13.83 -10.17 -1.13
N LYS A 76 14.80 -9.65 -0.38
CA LYS A 76 14.55 -8.77 0.78
C LYS A 76 13.85 -7.48 0.36
N GLU A 77 14.26 -6.84 -0.73
CA GLU A 77 13.64 -5.61 -1.24
C GLU A 77 12.20 -5.84 -1.71
N VAL A 78 11.96 -6.90 -2.48
CA VAL A 78 10.60 -7.28 -2.88
C VAL A 78 9.72 -7.58 -1.65
N LEU A 79 10.25 -8.27 -0.64
CA LEU A 79 9.53 -8.51 0.60
C LEU A 79 9.21 -7.22 1.37
N LYS A 80 10.11 -6.23 1.40
CA LYS A 80 9.86 -4.93 2.05
C LYS A 80 8.72 -4.17 1.38
N GLN A 81 8.57 -4.29 0.07
CA GLN A 81 7.47 -3.63 -0.67
C GLN A 81 6.09 -4.20 -0.29
N LEU A 82 6.01 -5.50 -0.01
CA LEU A 82 4.75 -6.18 0.30
C LEU A 82 4.47 -6.29 1.81
N PHE A 83 5.51 -6.34 2.63
CA PHE A 83 5.43 -6.63 4.06
C PHE A 83 6.33 -5.71 4.87
N ALA A 84 5.77 -5.06 5.89
CA ALA A 84 6.60 -4.53 6.97
C ALA A 84 6.88 -5.61 8.04
N PRO A 85 7.98 -5.48 8.80
CA PRO A 85 8.23 -6.31 9.97
C PRO A 85 7.04 -6.29 10.97
N PRO A 86 6.66 -7.42 11.57
CA PRO A 86 7.34 -8.73 11.52
C PRO A 86 6.82 -9.65 10.40
N SER A 87 5.89 -9.18 9.57
CA SER A 87 5.16 -10.01 8.60
C SER A 87 6.05 -10.55 7.49
N ASN A 88 7.11 -9.82 7.11
CA ASN A 88 8.10 -10.26 6.13
C ASN A 88 8.78 -11.59 6.54
N GLN A 89 9.06 -11.78 7.83
CA GLN A 89 9.63 -13.02 8.39
C GLN A 89 8.62 -14.18 8.44
N LEU A 90 7.36 -13.92 8.07
CA LEU A 90 6.27 -14.89 8.01
C LEU A 90 5.78 -15.12 6.58
N ALA A 91 6.40 -14.49 5.56
CA ALA A 91 5.94 -14.51 4.18
C ALA A 91 5.74 -15.94 3.63
N GLU A 92 6.62 -16.88 3.96
CA GLU A 92 6.50 -18.29 3.54
C GLU A 92 5.27 -19.01 4.08
N ASP A 93 4.66 -18.51 5.17
CA ASP A 93 3.44 -19.08 5.76
C ASP A 93 2.16 -18.43 5.19
N ILE A 94 2.29 -17.44 4.30
CA ILE A 94 1.20 -16.59 3.82
C ILE A 94 0.96 -16.87 2.34
N PRO A 95 -0.25 -17.29 1.93
CA PRO A 95 -0.56 -17.45 0.52
C PRO A 95 -0.68 -16.08 -0.13
N PHE A 96 0.28 -15.67 -0.97
CA PHE A 96 0.29 -14.33 -1.56
C PHE A 96 -0.99 -14.01 -2.34
N ARG A 97 -1.54 -14.98 -3.09
CA ARG A 97 -2.83 -14.87 -3.78
C ARG A 97 -3.80 -15.94 -3.29
N PRO A 98 -4.59 -15.69 -2.23
CA PRO A 98 -5.61 -16.61 -1.78
C PRO A 98 -6.65 -16.83 -2.88
N ALA A 99 -7.06 -18.08 -3.14
CA ALA A 99 -8.00 -18.40 -4.22
C ALA A 99 -9.35 -17.64 -4.12
N LEU A 100 -9.76 -17.23 -2.92
CA LEU A 100 -10.96 -16.42 -2.69
C LEU A 100 -10.87 -15.02 -3.33
N MET A 101 -9.66 -14.48 -3.49
CA MET A 101 -9.38 -13.17 -4.08
C MET A 101 -9.18 -13.25 -5.61
N GLY A 102 -9.30 -14.44 -6.19
CA GLY A 102 -9.15 -14.63 -7.63
C GLY A 102 -7.78 -14.22 -8.12
N ASN A 103 -7.76 -13.47 -9.23
CA ASN A 103 -6.54 -12.98 -9.86
C ASN A 103 -6.19 -11.54 -9.46
N LEU A 104 -6.74 -11.03 -8.35
CA LEU A 104 -6.32 -9.73 -7.82
C LEU A 104 -4.83 -9.76 -7.43
N ILE A 105 -4.11 -8.69 -7.80
CA ILE A 105 -2.69 -8.54 -7.50
C ILE A 105 -2.51 -7.95 -6.10
N PRO A 106 -1.73 -8.60 -5.21
CA PRO A 106 -1.41 -8.08 -3.89
C PRO A 106 -0.65 -6.76 -3.98
N ALA A 107 -1.09 -5.80 -3.17
CA ALA A 107 -0.44 -4.52 -2.95
C ALA A 107 0.36 -4.53 -1.65
N GLN A 108 -0.22 -5.05 -0.57
CA GLN A 108 0.42 -5.10 0.75
C GLN A 108 -0.25 -6.13 1.66
N PHE A 109 0.48 -6.60 2.66
CA PHE A 109 -0.04 -7.48 3.69
C PHE A 109 0.18 -6.87 5.08
N ASN A 110 -0.92 -6.62 5.80
CA ASN A 110 -0.88 -5.83 7.02
C ASN A 110 -1.24 -6.63 8.27
N MET A 111 -0.53 -6.38 9.37
CA MET A 111 -0.75 -6.94 10.69
C MET A 111 -1.15 -5.87 11.69
N TRP A 112 -2.21 -6.15 12.44
CA TRP A 112 -2.77 -5.23 13.44
C TRP A 112 -2.90 -5.93 14.79
N MET A 113 -2.14 -5.50 15.80
CA MET A 113 -2.16 -6.11 17.12
C MET A 113 -2.18 -5.07 18.24
N GLY A 114 -2.98 -5.31 19.26
CA GLY A 114 -3.05 -4.43 20.43
C GLY A 114 -3.81 -5.11 21.55
N ASN A 115 -3.96 -4.41 22.67
CA ASN A 115 -4.62 -4.97 23.85
C ASN A 115 -5.51 -3.96 24.55
N SER A 116 -6.52 -3.45 23.84
CA SER A 116 -7.50 -2.56 24.44
C SER A 116 -8.67 -3.33 25.07
N LYS A 117 -8.90 -3.18 26.38
CA LYS A 117 -10.08 -3.75 27.07
C LYS A 117 -11.31 -2.85 26.98
N ALA A 118 -11.10 -1.53 27.05
CA ALA A 118 -12.15 -0.53 26.89
C ALA A 118 -12.57 -0.37 25.41
N GLY A 119 -11.68 -0.75 24.51
CA GLY A 119 -11.80 -0.68 23.06
C GLY A 119 -11.22 0.62 22.49
N THR A 120 -10.74 0.56 21.24
CA THR A 120 -10.13 1.70 20.51
C THR A 120 -10.74 1.80 19.12
N SER A 121 -10.79 3.00 18.56
CA SER A 121 -11.37 3.29 17.24
C SER A 121 -10.29 3.80 16.29
N THR A 122 -10.36 3.42 15.03
CA THR A 122 -9.48 3.94 13.96
C THR A 122 -9.90 5.33 13.47
N GLY A 123 -11.06 5.83 13.86
CA GLY A 123 -11.73 6.90 13.12
C GLY A 123 -12.26 6.40 11.77
N LEU A 124 -13.13 7.20 11.15
CA LEU A 124 -13.72 6.89 9.85
C LEU A 124 -12.73 7.25 8.74
N HIS A 125 -12.41 6.29 7.87
CA HIS A 125 -11.52 6.47 6.72
C HIS A 125 -11.90 5.51 5.60
N HIS A 126 -11.24 5.55 4.46
CA HIS A 126 -11.32 4.50 3.44
C HIS A 126 -9.90 4.14 2.96
N ASP A 127 -9.75 2.95 2.39
CA ASP A 127 -8.50 2.50 1.79
C ASP A 127 -8.60 2.59 0.26
N PHE A 128 -7.45 2.78 -0.40
CA PHE A 128 -7.34 2.78 -1.86
C PHE A 128 -7.35 1.36 -2.46
N GLN A 129 -7.09 0.35 -1.63
CA GLN A 129 -7.00 -1.06 -2.01
C GLN A 129 -8.25 -1.83 -1.63
N ASP A 130 -8.50 -2.92 -2.35
CA ASP A 130 -9.41 -3.96 -1.92
C ASP A 130 -8.79 -4.67 -0.71
N ASN A 131 -9.57 -4.85 0.35
CA ASN A 131 -9.07 -5.33 1.63
C ASN A 131 -9.80 -6.61 2.07
N LEU A 132 -9.11 -7.75 2.07
CA LEU A 132 -9.56 -8.95 2.76
C LEU A 132 -9.03 -8.94 4.19
N TYR A 133 -9.90 -8.59 5.12
CA TYR A 133 -9.61 -8.46 6.54
C TYR A 133 -9.90 -9.76 7.28
N LEU A 134 -8.92 -10.34 7.96
CA LEU A 134 -9.03 -11.57 8.74
C LEU A 134 -8.90 -11.26 10.23
N LEU A 135 -9.92 -11.57 11.01
CA LEU A 135 -9.82 -11.46 12.46
C LEU A 135 -9.31 -12.77 13.06
N LEU A 136 -8.13 -12.74 13.68
CA LEU A 136 -7.50 -13.92 14.27
C LEU A 136 -7.73 -14.00 15.79
N ARG A 137 -7.91 -12.84 16.46
CA ARG A 137 -8.16 -12.76 17.90
C ARG A 137 -8.88 -11.47 18.28
N GLY A 138 -9.69 -11.55 19.35
CA GLY A 138 -10.44 -10.41 19.86
C GLY A 138 -11.73 -10.20 19.07
N GLU A 139 -12.23 -8.97 19.10
CA GLU A 139 -13.48 -8.57 18.44
C GLU A 139 -13.25 -7.26 17.70
N LYS A 140 -13.83 -7.16 16.50
CA LYS A 140 -13.83 -5.93 15.68
C LYS A 140 -15.26 -5.59 15.33
N GLN A 141 -15.71 -4.41 15.70
CA GLN A 141 -16.97 -3.86 15.21
C GLN A 141 -16.64 -2.88 14.09
N PHE A 142 -17.23 -3.11 12.93
CA PHE A 142 -17.10 -2.23 11.77
C PHE A 142 -18.36 -1.39 11.66
N THR A 143 -18.17 -0.11 11.34
CA THR A 143 -19.23 0.75 10.81
C THR A 143 -18.81 1.19 9.42
N VAL A 144 -19.52 0.72 8.39
CA VAL A 144 -19.18 0.96 6.99
C VAL A 144 -20.20 1.86 6.28
N ILE A 145 -19.71 2.66 5.34
CA ILE A 145 -20.49 3.61 4.53
C ILE A 145 -20.08 3.44 3.06
N CYS A 146 -21.09 3.42 2.17
CA CYS A 146 -20.90 3.24 0.73
C CYS A 146 -20.07 4.38 0.10
N PRO A 147 -19.18 4.10 -0.87
CA PRO A 147 -18.45 5.14 -1.61
C PRO A 147 -19.36 6.18 -2.28
N SER A 148 -20.62 5.85 -2.58
CA SER A 148 -21.59 6.82 -3.13
C SER A 148 -21.89 8.00 -2.19
N GLU A 149 -21.55 7.86 -0.91
CA GLU A 149 -21.72 8.87 0.13
C GLU A 149 -20.43 9.68 0.38
N ALA A 150 -19.39 9.52 -0.46
CA ALA A 150 -18.08 10.13 -0.24
C ALA A 150 -18.12 11.66 -0.04
N GLN A 151 -19.06 12.35 -0.69
CA GLN A 151 -19.25 13.80 -0.54
C GLN A 151 -19.91 14.20 0.79
N ASN A 152 -20.45 13.23 1.55
CA ASN A 152 -21.24 13.46 2.76
C ASN A 152 -20.48 13.03 4.05
N VAL A 153 -19.28 12.44 3.92
CA VAL A 153 -18.51 11.90 5.07
C VAL A 153 -17.35 12.79 5.52
N TYR A 154 -17.14 13.95 4.88
CA TYR A 154 -16.23 15.01 5.33
C TYR A 154 -14.76 14.58 5.47
N THR A 155 -14.19 14.08 4.37
CA THR A 155 -12.76 13.76 4.27
C THR A 155 -11.86 14.98 4.59
N HIS A 156 -10.63 14.73 5.03
CA HIS A 156 -9.61 15.77 5.15
C HIS A 156 -9.20 16.30 3.77
N GLY A 157 -9.05 15.39 2.79
CA GLY A 157 -8.75 15.75 1.40
C GLY A 157 -9.99 16.21 0.65
N GLN A 158 -9.79 17.06 -0.37
CA GLN A 158 -10.86 17.42 -1.29
C GLN A 158 -10.98 16.36 -2.40
N ILE A 159 -12.10 15.64 -2.42
CA ILE A 159 -12.37 14.63 -3.45
C ILE A 159 -12.49 15.31 -4.82
N GLU A 160 -11.71 14.82 -5.78
CA GLU A 160 -11.79 15.22 -7.19
C GLU A 160 -12.76 14.32 -7.96
N LYS A 161 -12.64 13.01 -7.78
CA LYS A 161 -13.41 12.01 -8.52
C LYS A 161 -13.60 10.74 -7.70
N VAL A 162 -14.78 10.12 -7.83
CA VAL A 162 -15.03 8.75 -7.38
C VAL A 162 -15.25 7.90 -8.62
N HIS A 163 -14.40 6.89 -8.82
CA HIS A 163 -14.46 5.97 -9.95
C HIS A 163 -15.57 4.92 -9.74
N PRO A 164 -16.08 4.28 -10.81
CA PRO A 164 -17.15 3.30 -10.72
C PRO A 164 -16.84 2.09 -9.82
N ASN A 165 -15.56 1.72 -9.67
CA ASN A 165 -15.09 0.65 -8.80
C ASN A 165 -14.92 1.08 -7.33
N GLY A 166 -15.19 2.35 -7.00
CA GLY A 166 -15.07 2.89 -5.65
C GLY A 166 -13.79 3.69 -5.40
N TYR A 167 -12.76 3.59 -6.26
CA TYR A 167 -11.51 4.33 -6.08
C TYR A 167 -11.75 5.85 -6.05
N ILE A 168 -11.17 6.53 -5.05
CA ILE A 168 -11.40 7.95 -4.79
C ILE A 168 -10.11 8.71 -5.08
N LYS A 169 -10.13 9.58 -6.10
CA LYS A 169 -9.05 10.51 -6.41
C LYS A 169 -9.26 11.82 -5.65
N TYR A 170 -8.20 12.33 -5.05
CA TYR A 170 -8.15 13.62 -4.35
C TYR A 170 -7.43 14.67 -5.18
N LYS A 171 -7.83 15.93 -5.02
CA LYS A 171 -7.15 17.05 -5.67
C LYS A 171 -5.73 17.22 -5.13
N GLY A 172 -4.81 17.56 -6.03
CA GLY A 172 -3.39 17.78 -5.68
C GLY A 172 -2.61 16.50 -5.42
N VAL A 173 -3.16 15.34 -5.77
CA VAL A 173 -2.45 14.05 -5.80
C VAL A 173 -2.10 13.74 -7.26
N PRO A 174 -0.92 13.17 -7.56
CA PRO A 174 -0.52 12.81 -8.92
C PRO A 174 -1.55 11.93 -9.65
N GLU A 175 -1.54 12.00 -10.99
CA GLU A 175 -2.47 11.23 -11.80
C GLU A 175 -2.30 9.71 -11.60
N SER A 176 -3.42 9.04 -11.39
CA SER A 176 -3.50 7.58 -11.25
C SER A 176 -4.73 7.04 -11.98
N ARG A 177 -4.64 5.77 -12.39
CA ARG A 177 -5.77 5.02 -12.93
C ARG A 177 -6.79 4.69 -11.85
N ALA A 178 -7.93 4.11 -12.26
CA ALA A 178 -8.99 3.70 -11.33
C ALA A 178 -8.58 2.56 -10.39
N ASP A 179 -7.46 1.88 -10.66
CA ASP A 179 -6.87 0.83 -9.81
C ASP A 179 -5.72 1.33 -8.93
N GLY A 180 -5.44 2.64 -8.97
CA GLY A 180 -4.35 3.27 -8.24
C GLY A 180 -2.98 3.15 -8.89
N ALA A 181 -2.85 2.58 -10.10
CA ALA A 181 -1.59 2.59 -10.82
C ALA A 181 -1.18 4.04 -11.15
N PRO A 182 0.06 4.48 -10.87
CA PRO A 182 0.57 5.77 -11.33
C PRO A 182 0.45 5.85 -12.85
N LEU A 183 -0.20 6.90 -13.35
CA LEU A 183 -0.45 7.01 -14.79
C LEU A 183 0.87 7.13 -15.57
N ALA A 184 1.86 7.84 -15.00
CA ALA A 184 3.19 7.97 -15.57
C ALA A 184 3.89 6.61 -15.75
N ASP A 185 3.89 5.75 -14.73
CA ASP A 185 4.52 4.43 -14.78
C ASP A 185 3.85 3.51 -15.81
N VAL A 186 2.51 3.58 -15.90
CA VAL A 186 1.76 2.81 -16.92
C VAL A 186 2.12 3.29 -18.33
N ILE A 187 2.25 4.60 -18.54
CA ILE A 187 2.63 5.17 -19.84
C ILE A 187 4.06 4.77 -20.21
N LEU A 188 5.00 4.90 -19.28
CA LEU A 188 6.41 4.53 -19.50
C LEU A 188 6.55 3.04 -19.85
N ASN A 189 5.82 2.15 -19.17
CA ASN A 189 5.81 0.73 -19.51
C ASN A 189 5.30 0.50 -20.94
N LYS A 190 4.20 1.14 -21.33
CA LYS A 190 3.65 1.03 -22.70
C LYS A 190 4.60 1.59 -23.76
N MET A 191 5.35 2.64 -23.44
CA MET A 191 6.38 3.17 -24.32
C MET A 191 7.52 2.15 -24.51
N SER A 192 7.97 1.49 -23.44
CA SER A 192 8.98 0.42 -23.51
C SER A 192 8.52 -0.74 -24.39
N GLU A 193 7.28 -1.20 -24.21
CA GLU A 193 6.69 -2.29 -25.02
C GLU A 193 6.63 -1.92 -26.52
N ILE A 194 6.33 -0.66 -26.83
CA ILE A 194 6.32 -0.16 -28.20
C ILE A 194 7.75 -0.12 -28.78
N GLU A 195 8.73 0.33 -28.00
CA GLU A 195 10.14 0.37 -28.43
C GLU A 195 10.67 -1.03 -28.74
N GLU A 196 10.42 -2.01 -27.85
CA GLU A 196 10.77 -3.42 -28.07
C GLU A 196 10.08 -3.98 -29.33
N ALA A 197 8.82 -3.65 -29.55
CA ALA A 197 8.09 -4.08 -30.75
C ALA A 197 8.69 -3.48 -32.03
N ILE A 198 9.13 -2.22 -32.01
CA ILE A 198 9.80 -1.58 -33.14
C ILE A 198 11.13 -2.27 -33.45
N VAL A 199 11.98 -2.50 -32.44
CA VAL A 199 13.27 -3.19 -32.59
C VAL A 199 13.08 -4.56 -33.25
N LYS A 200 12.11 -5.34 -32.77
CA LYS A 200 11.79 -6.65 -33.33
C LYS A 200 11.36 -6.58 -34.79
N LEU A 201 10.53 -5.60 -35.16
CA LEU A 201 10.11 -5.40 -36.56
C LEU A 201 11.29 -5.02 -37.46
N GLU A 202 12.24 -4.24 -36.96
CA GLU A 202 13.47 -3.89 -37.67
C GLU A 202 14.34 -5.13 -37.94
N GLU A 203 14.52 -5.99 -36.94
CA GLU A 203 15.27 -7.24 -37.05
C GLU A 203 14.61 -8.24 -38.02
N GLU A 204 13.28 -8.31 -38.03
CA GLU A 204 12.51 -9.16 -38.93
C GLU A 204 12.43 -8.59 -40.38
N GLY A 205 12.96 -7.39 -40.61
CA GLY A 205 12.93 -6.71 -41.91
C GLY A 205 11.53 -6.31 -42.37
N ALA A 206 10.65 -5.99 -41.41
CA ALA A 206 9.23 -5.72 -41.62
C ALA A 206 8.97 -4.35 -42.31
N GLU A 207 7.70 -4.11 -42.67
CA GLU A 207 7.28 -2.93 -43.43
C GLU A 207 7.26 -1.63 -42.59
N THR A 208 7.69 -0.52 -43.19
CA THR A 208 7.78 0.81 -42.54
C THR A 208 6.44 1.33 -42.02
N GLU A 209 5.30 0.92 -42.60
CA GLU A 209 3.97 1.42 -42.20
C GLU A 209 3.55 0.95 -40.79
N GLU A 210 3.98 -0.24 -40.36
CA GLU A 210 3.67 -0.74 -39.01
C GLU A 210 4.49 -0.03 -37.95
N MET A 211 5.78 0.20 -38.24
CA MET A 211 6.66 1.02 -37.39
C MET A 211 6.16 2.46 -37.28
N ASP A 212 5.72 3.08 -38.38
CA ASP A 212 5.17 4.45 -38.37
C ASP A 212 3.94 4.57 -37.44
N LYS A 213 3.09 3.54 -37.39
CA LYS A 213 1.91 3.51 -36.48
C LYS A 213 2.33 3.38 -35.02
N LEU A 214 3.33 2.55 -34.72
CA LEU A 214 3.88 2.39 -33.38
C LEU A 214 4.53 3.69 -32.89
N GLU A 215 5.28 4.37 -33.76
CA GLU A 215 5.89 5.66 -33.45
C GLU A 215 4.82 6.76 -33.22
N GLU A 216 3.71 6.76 -33.99
CA GLU A 216 2.58 7.66 -33.73
C GLU A 216 1.93 7.39 -32.36
N GLN A 217 1.75 6.11 -31.99
CA GLN A 217 1.22 5.74 -30.67
C GLN A 217 2.15 6.19 -29.54
N LYS A 218 3.47 6.01 -29.70
CA LYS A 218 4.47 6.48 -28.74
C LYS A 218 4.44 7.99 -28.56
N ASN A 219 4.32 8.75 -29.65
CA ASN A 219 4.20 10.21 -29.60
C ASN A 219 2.94 10.69 -28.85
N GLU A 220 1.81 9.99 -29.03
CA GLU A 220 0.60 10.27 -28.25
C GLU A 220 0.80 9.98 -26.76
N LEU A 221 1.50 8.88 -26.41
CA LEU A 221 1.84 8.55 -25.03
C LEU A 221 2.77 9.61 -24.40
N ILE A 222 3.74 10.14 -25.13
CA ILE A 222 4.58 11.25 -24.66
C ILE A 222 3.72 12.47 -24.30
N SER A 223 2.76 12.85 -25.15
CA SER A 223 1.83 13.94 -24.82
C SER A 223 0.97 13.65 -23.59
N GLN A 224 0.59 12.39 -23.36
CA GLN A 224 -0.14 12.00 -22.15
C GLN A 224 0.76 12.06 -20.91
N LEU A 225 2.03 11.67 -21.02
CA LEU A 225 3.00 11.72 -19.93
C LEU A 225 3.27 13.16 -19.50
N GLU A 226 3.44 14.08 -20.47
CA GLU A 226 3.58 15.51 -20.22
C GLU A 226 2.38 16.08 -19.45
N LYS A 227 1.16 15.65 -19.81
CA LYS A 227 -0.06 16.05 -19.10
C LYS A 227 -0.18 15.42 -17.70
N ALA A 228 0.26 14.16 -17.55
CA ALA A 228 0.22 13.44 -16.28
C ALA A 228 1.21 14.01 -15.25
N HIS A 229 2.37 14.48 -15.73
CA HIS A 229 3.33 15.25 -14.92
C HIS A 229 2.90 16.70 -14.74
N GLY A 230 2.11 17.24 -15.68
CA GLY A 230 1.34 18.48 -15.59
C GLY A 230 2.09 19.66 -15.00
N ASP A 231 2.66 20.52 -15.84
CA ASP A 231 3.02 21.92 -15.52
C ASP A 231 3.37 22.11 -14.03
N LEU A 232 4.46 21.47 -13.59
CA LEU A 232 5.23 21.94 -12.44
C LEU A 232 5.78 23.31 -12.87
N GLY A 233 4.88 24.30 -12.95
CA GLY A 233 5.25 25.67 -13.23
C GLY A 233 6.27 26.02 -12.19
N GLU A 234 7.49 26.33 -12.65
CA GLU A 234 8.66 26.75 -11.88
C GLU A 234 8.29 26.86 -10.40
N GLU A 235 8.38 25.73 -9.68
CA GLU A 235 8.57 25.85 -8.25
C GLU A 235 9.90 26.57 -8.19
N ASP A 236 9.84 27.85 -7.86
CA ASP A 236 11.01 28.66 -7.54
C ASP A 236 11.92 27.74 -6.72
N GLU A 237 13.06 27.39 -7.31
CA GLU A 237 14.22 26.90 -6.57
C GLU A 237 14.59 28.06 -5.64
N ASP A 238 13.86 28.19 -4.54
CA ASP A 238 14.39 28.80 -3.34
C ASP A 238 15.47 27.81 -2.85
N GLU A 239 16.63 27.88 -3.50
CA GLU A 239 17.93 27.50 -2.96
C GLU A 239 18.16 28.32 -1.68
N ASP A 240 17.48 27.94 -0.59
CA ASP A 240 17.96 28.26 0.74
C ASP A 240 18.98 27.18 1.12
N GLU A 241 20.17 27.26 0.50
CA GLU A 241 21.41 26.85 1.14
C GLU A 241 21.58 27.69 2.41
N ASP A 242 20.97 27.28 3.52
CA ASP A 242 21.30 27.82 4.83
C ASP A 242 21.84 26.70 5.72
N GLU A 243 23.17 26.58 5.69
CA GLU A 243 23.99 25.89 6.67
C GLU A 243 23.73 26.46 8.07
N ASN A 244 22.69 25.99 8.77
CA ASN A 244 22.64 26.08 10.22
C ASN A 244 21.90 24.91 10.86
N LYS A 245 22.70 24.02 11.44
CA LYS A 245 22.29 23.08 12.48
C LYS A 245 21.61 23.85 13.62
N GLU A 246 20.54 23.25 14.16
CA GLU A 246 19.80 23.64 15.38
C GLU A 246 18.54 24.52 15.18
N ASN A 247 17.49 23.97 14.57
CA ASN A 247 16.12 23.94 15.12
C ASN A 247 15.16 23.23 14.15
N LYS A 248 14.91 21.92 14.37
CA LYS A 248 13.75 21.24 13.75
C LYS A 248 12.49 21.75 14.43
N GLU A 249 11.88 22.81 13.88
CA GLU A 249 10.49 23.12 14.18
C GLU A 249 9.62 21.92 13.74
N LYS A 250 8.76 21.44 14.64
CA LYS A 250 7.83 20.34 14.36
C LYS A 250 6.89 20.77 13.23
N LYS A 251 7.05 20.23 12.02
CA LYS A 251 5.97 20.24 11.03
C LYS A 251 4.79 19.48 11.67
N ASP A 252 3.66 20.15 11.89
CA ASP A 252 2.42 19.49 12.28
C ASP A 252 2.06 18.48 11.17
N LYS A 253 2.15 17.17 11.46
CA LYS A 253 1.74 16.11 10.53
C LYS A 253 0.26 16.33 10.17
N LYS A 254 -0.01 16.62 8.90
CA LYS A 254 -1.37 16.78 8.38
C LYS A 254 -2.02 15.41 8.25
N GLU A 255 -3.22 15.25 8.80
CA GLU A 255 -4.02 14.02 8.67
C GLU A 255 -4.18 13.61 7.19
N PRO A 256 -4.09 12.30 6.85
CA PRO A 256 -4.17 11.84 5.47
C PRO A 256 -5.53 12.16 4.82
N ASN A 257 -5.49 12.40 3.50
CA ASN A 257 -6.67 12.84 2.74
C ASN A 257 -7.90 11.94 2.89
N HIS A 258 -7.69 10.63 3.04
CA HIS A 258 -8.73 9.59 3.09
C HIS A 258 -9.36 9.39 4.47
N PHE A 259 -8.81 9.99 5.52
CA PHE A 259 -9.45 10.06 6.82
C PHE A 259 -10.56 11.11 6.82
N CYS A 260 -11.59 10.88 7.63
CA CYS A 260 -12.72 11.78 7.80
C CYS A 260 -12.57 12.58 9.09
N ARG A 261 -12.95 13.86 9.04
CA ARG A 261 -12.92 14.78 10.19
C ARG A 261 -13.99 14.47 11.24
N VAL A 262 -14.88 13.51 10.97
CA VAL A 262 -16.05 13.22 11.80
C VAL A 262 -15.63 12.42 13.05
N PRO A 263 -15.83 12.94 14.26
CA PRO A 263 -15.49 12.22 15.48
C PRO A 263 -16.38 10.99 15.68
N THR A 264 -15.82 9.92 16.24
CA THR A 264 -16.53 8.65 16.51
C THR A 264 -17.84 8.83 17.28
N PRO A 265 -17.93 9.67 18.35
CA PRO A 265 -19.21 9.93 19.02
C PRO A 265 -20.29 10.54 18.10
N VAL A 266 -19.90 11.40 17.17
CA VAL A 266 -20.81 12.01 16.18
C VAL A 266 -21.20 10.99 15.11
N LEU A 267 -20.26 10.18 14.63
CA LEU A 267 -20.51 9.11 13.65
C LEU A 267 -21.63 8.18 14.12
N HIS A 268 -21.60 7.78 15.40
CA HIS A 268 -22.62 6.90 16.00
C HIS A 268 -23.81 7.64 16.62
N GLY A 269 -23.95 8.95 16.41
CA GLY A 269 -25.07 9.75 16.90
C GLY A 269 -25.16 9.89 18.42
N LYS A 270 -24.07 9.62 19.15
CA LYS A 270 -23.96 9.85 20.60
C LYS A 270 -23.83 11.33 20.91
N GLU A 271 -23.25 12.10 19.99
CA GLU A 271 -23.12 13.55 20.06
C GLU A 271 -23.69 14.19 18.79
N LYS A 272 -24.25 15.40 18.92
CA LYS A 272 -24.69 16.20 17.79
C LYS A 272 -23.58 17.16 17.39
N SER A 273 -23.36 17.33 16.10
CA SER A 273 -22.46 18.35 15.56
C SER A 273 -23.15 19.15 14.47
N ASN A 274 -22.99 20.47 14.52
CA ASN A 274 -23.42 21.36 13.44
C ASN A 274 -22.38 21.43 12.30
N GLU A 275 -21.17 20.93 12.53
CA GLU A 275 -20.08 20.89 11.53
C GLU A 275 -20.29 19.74 10.52
N PHE A 276 -20.88 18.64 10.97
CA PHE A 276 -21.10 17.43 10.17
C PHE A 276 -22.59 17.11 9.97
N PRO A 277 -23.42 18.04 9.48
CA PRO A 277 -24.88 17.87 9.46
C PRO A 277 -25.34 16.67 8.63
N LEU A 278 -24.63 16.33 7.56
CA LEU A 278 -25.03 15.27 6.63
C LEU A 278 -24.80 13.87 7.21
N ILE A 279 -23.83 13.69 8.12
CA ILE A 279 -23.47 12.35 8.62
C ILE A 279 -24.65 11.63 9.29
N SER A 280 -25.58 12.38 9.88
CA SER A 280 -26.77 11.84 10.56
C SER A 280 -27.81 11.25 9.61
N ASN A 281 -27.78 11.63 8.32
CA ASN A 281 -28.76 11.22 7.31
C ASN A 281 -28.25 10.11 6.38
N ILE A 282 -26.99 9.70 6.52
CA ILE A 282 -26.36 8.68 5.68
C ILE A 282 -26.67 7.28 6.21
N ASN A 283 -26.90 6.34 5.30
CA ASN A 283 -27.01 4.92 5.64
C ASN A 283 -25.65 4.35 6.06
N LYS A 284 -25.61 3.77 7.26
CA LYS A 284 -24.44 3.12 7.85
C LYS A 284 -24.78 1.67 8.15
N PHE A 285 -23.84 0.77 7.89
CA PHE A 285 -23.98 -0.63 8.28
C PHE A 285 -23.00 -0.91 9.42
N THR A 286 -23.52 -1.37 10.55
CA THR A 286 -22.69 -1.76 11.69
C THR A 286 -22.80 -3.25 11.93
N PHE A 287 -21.66 -3.93 12.01
CA PHE A 287 -21.60 -5.36 12.30
C PHE A 287 -20.34 -5.71 13.07
N THR A 288 -20.32 -6.90 13.68
CA THR A 288 -19.19 -7.37 14.50
C THR A 288 -18.58 -8.61 13.89
N LEU A 289 -17.28 -8.54 13.60
CA LEU A 289 -16.46 -9.65 13.13
C LEU A 289 -15.92 -10.42 14.34
N GLN A 290 -16.02 -11.74 14.28
CA GLN A 290 -15.55 -12.69 15.28
C GLN A 290 -14.29 -13.41 14.82
N PRO A 291 -13.47 -13.99 15.73
CA PRO A 291 -12.28 -14.74 15.34
C PRO A 291 -12.56 -15.84 14.31
N ASN A 292 -11.67 -15.96 13.32
CA ASN A 292 -11.76 -16.81 12.12
C ASN A 292 -12.82 -16.40 11.09
N GLN A 293 -13.44 -15.23 11.24
CA GLN A 293 -14.23 -14.62 10.18
C GLN A 293 -13.35 -13.70 9.32
N MET A 294 -13.77 -13.55 8.08
CA MET A 294 -13.16 -12.67 7.11
C MET A 294 -14.18 -11.63 6.65
N LEU A 295 -13.73 -10.42 6.38
CA LEU A 295 -14.49 -9.36 5.75
C LEU A 295 -13.76 -8.96 4.48
N TYR A 296 -14.42 -9.05 3.33
CA TYR A 296 -13.95 -8.40 2.12
C TYR A 296 -14.55 -7.01 2.06
N LEU A 297 -13.68 -6.01 1.96
CA LEU A 297 -13.99 -4.59 1.94
C LEU A 297 -13.46 -4.01 0.63
N PRO A 298 -14.34 -3.72 -0.35
CA PRO A 298 -13.91 -3.16 -1.62
C PRO A 298 -13.32 -1.77 -1.45
N THR A 299 -12.43 -1.38 -2.37
CA THR A 299 -11.84 -0.04 -2.44
C THR A 299 -12.88 1.07 -2.26
N GLY A 300 -12.51 2.10 -1.50
CA GLY A 300 -13.33 3.31 -1.29
C GLY A 300 -14.50 3.15 -0.34
N TRP A 301 -14.75 1.96 0.20
CA TRP A 301 -15.73 1.80 1.28
C TRP A 301 -15.19 2.44 2.55
N PHE A 302 -15.89 3.48 3.00
CA PHE A 302 -15.55 4.14 4.25
C PHE A 302 -15.87 3.21 5.41
N HIS A 303 -14.99 3.17 6.39
CA HIS A 303 -15.09 2.28 7.53
C HIS A 303 -14.45 2.88 8.78
N GLU A 304 -15.10 2.64 9.92
CA GLU A 304 -14.54 2.82 11.25
C GLU A 304 -14.43 1.43 11.89
N VAL A 305 -13.31 1.14 12.54
CA VAL A 305 -13.06 -0.14 13.19
C VAL A 305 -12.88 0.04 14.68
N PHE A 306 -13.89 -0.35 15.44
CA PHE A 306 -13.82 -0.43 16.89
C PHE A 306 -13.24 -1.78 17.33
N SER A 307 -12.10 -1.72 18.00
CA SER A 307 -11.23 -2.84 18.31
C SER A 307 -11.26 -3.18 19.79
N LYS A 308 -11.58 -4.43 20.14
CA LYS A 308 -11.65 -4.86 21.54
C LYS A 308 -10.96 -6.20 21.79
N SER A 309 -10.25 -6.27 22.90
CA SER A 309 -9.71 -7.52 23.42
C SER A 309 -10.83 -8.27 24.11
N VAL A 310 -11.27 -9.37 23.50
CA VAL A 310 -12.26 -10.29 24.08
C VAL A 310 -11.68 -11.70 24.15
N GLY A 311 -12.17 -12.48 25.11
CA GLY A 311 -11.65 -13.82 25.41
C GLY A 311 -10.99 -13.87 26.79
N SER A 312 -11.12 -15.02 27.44
CA SER A 312 -10.59 -15.26 28.79
C SER A 312 -9.25 -16.00 28.79
N ASP A 313 -8.71 -16.37 27.61
CA ASP A 313 -7.45 -17.08 27.51
C ASP A 313 -6.27 -16.16 27.90
N PRO A 314 -5.70 -16.31 29.12
CA PRO A 314 -4.63 -15.44 29.58
C PRO A 314 -3.35 -15.65 28.77
N LYS A 315 -3.23 -16.75 28.01
CA LYS A 315 -2.08 -17.06 27.16
C LYS A 315 -2.15 -16.39 25.79
N LYS A 316 -3.30 -15.80 25.44
CA LYS A 316 -3.51 -15.08 24.19
C LYS A 316 -4.29 -13.78 24.47
N PRO A 317 -3.75 -12.83 25.23
CA PRO A 317 -4.43 -11.56 25.48
C PRO A 317 -4.35 -10.64 24.26
N GLY A 318 -5.26 -9.69 24.16
CA GLY A 318 -5.32 -8.70 23.09
C GLY A 318 -6.19 -9.08 21.89
N HIS A 319 -6.20 -8.23 20.88
CA HIS A 319 -6.79 -8.50 19.57
C HIS A 319 -5.70 -8.60 18.50
N PHE A 320 -5.96 -9.35 17.43
CA PHE A 320 -5.03 -9.54 16.33
C PHE A 320 -5.81 -9.74 15.03
N ALA A 321 -5.51 -8.93 14.02
CA ALA A 321 -6.01 -9.07 12.67
C ALA A 321 -4.88 -9.06 11.65
N PHE A 322 -5.17 -9.62 10.48
CA PHE A 322 -4.29 -9.65 9.33
C PHE A 322 -5.08 -9.32 8.07
N ASN A 323 -4.51 -8.52 7.17
CA ASN A 323 -5.21 -8.02 5.99
C ASN A 323 -4.42 -8.35 4.74
N PHE A 324 -5.13 -8.71 3.67
CA PHE A 324 -4.60 -8.73 2.31
C PHE A 324 -5.13 -7.51 1.59
N TRP A 325 -4.24 -6.59 1.23
CA TRP A 325 -4.56 -5.48 0.35
C TRP A 325 -4.20 -5.84 -1.07
N CYS A 326 -5.14 -5.65 -1.99
CA CYS A 326 -4.97 -5.89 -3.42
C CYS A 326 -5.29 -4.63 -4.22
N HIS A 327 -4.65 -4.47 -5.37
CA HIS A 327 -4.97 -3.37 -6.28
C HIS A 327 -6.43 -3.47 -6.75
N ALA A 328 -7.13 -2.34 -6.73
CA ALA A 328 -8.57 -2.29 -6.97
C ALA A 328 -8.88 -2.79 -8.40
N PRO A 329 -9.86 -3.69 -8.60
CA PRO A 329 -10.22 -4.14 -9.95
C PRO A 329 -10.83 -2.99 -10.75
N THR A 330 -10.53 -2.94 -12.06
CA THR A 330 -11.19 -2.01 -13.01
C THR A 330 -12.27 -2.71 -13.85
N THR A 331 -12.36 -4.04 -13.77
CA THR A 331 -13.38 -4.84 -14.46
C THR A 331 -14.25 -5.62 -13.48
N SER A 332 -15.28 -6.29 -13.98
CA SER A 332 -16.12 -7.21 -13.22
C SER A 332 -15.73 -8.70 -13.39
N SER A 333 -14.64 -9.00 -14.10
CA SER A 333 -14.16 -10.37 -14.30
C SER A 333 -13.27 -10.79 -13.14
N PHE A 334 -13.55 -11.97 -12.60
CA PHE A 334 -12.75 -12.57 -11.54
C PHE A 334 -11.38 -13.05 -12.06
N GLU A 335 -11.34 -13.53 -13.30
CA GLU A 335 -10.14 -14.03 -13.98
C GLU A 335 -9.29 -12.90 -14.58
N LYS A 336 -9.93 -11.81 -15.02
CA LYS A 336 -9.28 -10.63 -15.61
C LYS A 336 -9.72 -9.34 -14.91
N PRO A 337 -9.36 -9.13 -13.64
CA PRO A 337 -9.83 -8.00 -12.83
C PRO A 337 -9.36 -6.61 -13.30
N TYR A 338 -8.31 -6.56 -14.13
CA TYR A 338 -7.71 -5.33 -14.63
C TYR A 338 -7.98 -5.12 -16.13
N GLU A 339 -7.86 -3.88 -16.59
CA GLU A 339 -8.16 -3.47 -17.97
C GLU A 339 -7.08 -3.92 -18.97
N ASP A 340 -5.86 -4.12 -18.48
CA ASP A 340 -4.68 -4.59 -19.20
C ASP A 340 -3.79 -5.45 -18.28
N ASP A 341 -2.69 -5.97 -18.83
CA ASP A 341 -1.81 -6.91 -18.13
C ASP A 341 -0.74 -6.22 -17.27
N TRP A 342 -0.77 -4.89 -17.14
CA TRP A 342 0.28 -4.12 -16.43
C TRP A 342 0.51 -4.62 -15.00
N TRP A 343 -0.57 -4.86 -14.23
CA TRP A 343 -0.42 -5.41 -12.87
C TRP A 343 0.11 -6.84 -12.87
N PHE A 344 -0.28 -7.66 -13.86
CA PHE A 344 0.19 -9.04 -13.97
C PHE A 344 1.69 -9.09 -14.31
N GLN A 345 2.16 -8.29 -15.25
CA GLN A 345 3.58 -8.18 -15.60
C GLN A 345 4.42 -7.78 -14.38
N ASN A 346 4.00 -6.77 -13.63
CA ASN A 346 4.67 -6.35 -12.39
C ASN A 346 4.65 -7.45 -11.31
N TRP A 347 3.56 -8.21 -11.23
CA TRP A 347 3.41 -9.28 -10.24
C TRP A 347 4.20 -10.53 -10.59
N ASP A 348 4.29 -10.92 -11.86
CA ASP A 348 5.00 -12.14 -12.27
C ASP A 348 6.49 -12.05 -11.92
N SER A 349 7.12 -10.89 -12.13
CA SER A 349 8.48 -10.58 -11.67
C SER A 349 8.61 -10.68 -10.15
N THR A 350 7.64 -10.10 -9.42
CA THR A 350 7.59 -10.13 -7.96
C THR A 350 7.46 -11.58 -7.45
N GLU A 351 6.57 -12.36 -8.04
CA GLU A 351 6.30 -13.74 -7.64
C GLU A 351 7.48 -14.67 -7.94
N ALA A 352 8.16 -14.49 -9.09
CA ALA A 352 9.39 -15.21 -9.42
C ALA A 352 10.47 -14.98 -8.36
N VAL A 353 10.67 -13.71 -7.94
CA VAL A 353 11.60 -13.37 -6.87
C VAL A 353 11.25 -14.04 -5.55
N LEU A 354 9.97 -13.98 -5.16
CA LEU A 354 9.51 -14.56 -3.90
C LEU A 354 9.64 -16.09 -3.86
N ARG A 355 9.39 -16.76 -4.99
CA ARG A 355 9.53 -18.22 -5.14
C ARG A 355 10.98 -18.67 -5.30
N GLY A 356 11.90 -17.75 -5.59
CA GLY A 356 13.30 -18.08 -5.90
C GLY A 356 13.47 -18.61 -7.33
N ASP A 357 12.50 -18.38 -8.19
CA ASP A 357 12.46 -18.80 -9.59
C ASP A 357 13.02 -17.68 -10.50
N PHE A 358 14.15 -17.05 -10.11
CA PHE A 358 14.78 -15.97 -10.86
C PHE A 358 16.31 -16.11 -10.85
N LYS A 359 16.96 -15.49 -11.84
CA LYS A 359 18.41 -15.33 -11.89
C LYS A 359 18.72 -13.86 -12.11
N VAL A 360 19.70 -13.35 -11.37
CA VAL A 360 20.30 -12.04 -11.68
C VAL A 360 21.30 -12.29 -12.80
N VAL A 361 21.09 -11.66 -13.96
CA VAL A 361 22.01 -11.74 -15.09
C VAL A 361 22.94 -10.53 -15.01
N GLN A 362 24.25 -10.78 -14.95
CA GLN A 362 25.23 -9.70 -15.08
C GLN A 362 25.25 -9.27 -16.54
N LEU A 363 24.88 -8.01 -16.80
CA LEU A 363 25.17 -7.41 -18.10
C LEU A 363 26.70 -7.33 -18.22
N PRO A 364 27.30 -7.87 -19.30
CA PRO A 364 28.74 -7.76 -19.48
C PRO A 364 29.14 -6.29 -19.43
N GLU A 365 30.08 -5.94 -18.54
CA GLU A 365 30.75 -4.64 -18.59
C GLU A 365 31.37 -4.52 -19.97
N GLY A 366 30.87 -3.58 -20.77
CA GLY A 366 31.04 -3.56 -22.22
C GLY A 366 32.40 -4.03 -22.73
N GLU A 367 32.40 -5.20 -23.37
CA GLU A 367 33.25 -5.46 -24.51
C GLU A 367 32.35 -5.51 -25.73
N GLU A 368 32.69 -4.71 -26.74
CA GLU A 368 32.07 -4.75 -28.06
C GLU A 368 32.18 -6.18 -28.65
N ASP A 369 31.11 -6.55 -29.34
CA ASP A 369 30.98 -7.58 -30.38
C ASP A 369 30.53 -9.01 -30.02
N ASP A 370 29.40 -9.34 -30.68
CA ASP A 370 29.02 -10.57 -31.37
C ASP A 370 29.10 -11.92 -30.62
N GLU A 371 27.94 -12.49 -30.27
CA GLU A 371 27.35 -13.68 -30.93
C GLU A 371 26.07 -14.16 -30.21
N GLU A 372 25.14 -14.68 -31.01
CA GLU A 372 23.81 -15.20 -30.68
C GLU A 372 23.83 -16.28 -29.56
N GLU A 373 22.94 -16.18 -28.56
CA GLU A 373 22.38 -17.34 -27.85
C GLU A 373 21.02 -17.01 -27.20
N GLU A 374 20.13 -18.01 -27.20
CA GLU A 374 18.67 -17.97 -27.04
C GLU A 374 18.12 -17.21 -25.81
N GLU A 375 17.08 -16.40 -26.03
CA GLU A 375 16.38 -15.58 -25.04
C GLU A 375 15.61 -16.40 -23.98
N GLU A 376 16.01 -16.27 -22.71
CA GLU A 376 15.11 -16.39 -21.54
C GLU A 376 14.82 -14.97 -21.01
N PRO A 377 13.62 -14.71 -20.43
CA PRO A 377 13.18 -13.35 -20.13
C PRO A 377 14.10 -12.65 -19.11
N VAL A 378 14.66 -11.53 -19.53
CA VAL A 378 15.47 -10.61 -18.72
C VAL A 378 14.55 -9.90 -17.74
N LEU A 379 14.62 -10.25 -16.46
CA LEU A 379 13.90 -9.52 -15.42
C LEU A 379 14.68 -8.25 -15.08
N ALA A 380 14.21 -7.10 -15.57
CA ALA A 380 14.63 -5.80 -15.07
C ALA A 380 14.34 -5.72 -13.55
N PRO A 381 15.20 -5.06 -12.75
CA PRO A 381 14.91 -4.84 -11.34
C PRO A 381 13.55 -4.14 -11.21
N PRO A 382 12.74 -4.50 -10.20
CA PRO A 382 11.45 -3.88 -10.01
C PRO A 382 11.65 -2.36 -9.93
N ASN A 383 10.98 -1.62 -10.81
CA ASN A 383 10.98 -0.16 -10.79
C ASN A 383 10.82 0.29 -9.34
N LYS A 384 11.81 1.03 -8.81
CA LYS A 384 11.69 1.74 -7.54
C LYS A 384 10.48 2.67 -7.70
N ARG A 385 9.29 2.18 -7.34
CA ARG A 385 8.07 2.99 -7.36
C ARG A 385 8.36 4.20 -6.50
N ARG A 386 8.25 5.41 -7.08
CA ARG A 386 8.12 6.62 -6.28
C ARG A 386 6.88 6.41 -5.41
N LYS A 387 7.10 6.25 -4.10
CA LYS A 387 6.03 6.14 -3.11
C LYS A 387 5.27 7.48 -3.12
N PHE A 388 3.94 7.37 -3.12
CA PHE A 388 3.00 8.49 -3.26
C PHE A 388 2.86 9.33 -2.01
#